data_AF-A0A2E8A0X4-F1
#
_entry.id   AF-A0A2E8A0X4-F1
#
_cell.length_a   1.000
_cell.length_b   1.000
_cell.length_c   1.000
_cell.angle_alpha   90.00
_cell.angle_beta   90.00
_cell.angle_gamma   90.00
#
_symmetry.space_group_name_H-M   'P 1'
#
loop_
_entity.id
_entity.type
_entity.pdbx_description
1 polymer ?
#
loop_
_entity_poly.entity_id
_entity_poly.type
_entity_poly.pdbx_seq_one_letter_code
_entity_poly.pdbx_strand_id
1 'polypeptide(L)'
;MKVFRIKLAAALLMVVAVVGGPLVGTAQAAGKVALVIDVGGRGDLSFNDMGFKGADEAVTKFGMELVEIQSNSAADYLPNPQNAARAVFSLAELLPHSFTAEHLT
;
A
#
# COMPACT_ATOMS: atom_id res chain seq x y z
N MET A 1 12.41 -19.97 -49.20
CA MET A 1 11.31 -20.19 -48.22
C MET A 1 11.75 -20.15 -46.74
N LYS A 2 12.89 -20.75 -46.34
CA LYS A 2 13.35 -20.75 -44.93
C LYS A 2 13.65 -19.34 -44.38
N VAL A 3 14.33 -18.50 -45.17
CA VAL A 3 14.64 -17.10 -44.79
C VAL A 3 13.41 -16.21 -44.64
N PHE A 4 12.36 -16.45 -45.44
CA PHE A 4 11.08 -15.74 -45.32
C PHE A 4 10.34 -16.11 -44.04
N ARG A 5 10.37 -17.41 -43.67
CA ARG A 5 9.80 -17.92 -42.42
C ARG A 5 10.51 -17.38 -41.17
N ILE A 6 11.83 -17.24 -41.24
CA ILE A 6 12.63 -16.67 -40.13
C ILE A 6 12.30 -15.18 -39.93
N LYS A 7 12.22 -14.40 -41.01
CA LYS A 7 11.82 -12.99 -40.94
C LYS A 7 10.39 -12.82 -40.42
N LEU A 8 9.48 -13.69 -40.83
CA LEU A 8 8.09 -13.69 -40.36
C LEU A 8 7.99 -14.02 -38.86
N ALA A 9 8.77 -15.00 -38.38
CA ALA A 9 8.84 -15.34 -36.96
C ALA A 9 9.44 -14.20 -36.12
N ALA A 10 10.49 -13.54 -36.61
CA ALA A 10 11.09 -12.38 -35.93
C ALA A 10 10.12 -11.18 -35.86
N ALA A 11 9.35 -10.92 -36.93
CA ALA A 11 8.33 -9.88 -36.94
C ALA A 11 7.18 -10.20 -35.96
N LEU A 12 6.76 -11.47 -35.87
CA LEU A 12 5.73 -11.89 -34.93
C LEU A 12 6.18 -11.74 -33.47
N LEU A 13 7.45 -12.08 -33.18
CA LEU A 13 8.03 -11.96 -31.84
C LEU A 13 8.14 -10.50 -31.39
N MET A 14 8.49 -9.59 -32.30
CA MET A 14 8.50 -8.15 -32.06
C MET A 14 7.10 -7.59 -31.76
N VAL A 15 6.06 -8.06 -32.46
CA VAL A 15 4.67 -7.66 -32.17
C VAL A 15 4.23 -8.14 -30.78
N VAL A 16 4.59 -9.37 -30.40
CA VAL A 16 4.30 -9.89 -29.06
C VAL A 16 5.05 -9.12 -27.97
N ALA A 17 6.29 -8.67 -28.22
CA ALA A 17 7.04 -7.88 -27.24
C ALA A 17 6.46 -6.47 -27.04
N VAL A 18 6.01 -5.82 -28.13
CA VAL A 18 5.42 -4.46 -28.08
C VAL A 18 4.00 -4.48 -27.51
N VAL A 19 3.22 -5.52 -27.76
CA VAL A 19 1.84 -5.66 -27.26
C VAL A 19 1.78 -6.35 -25.89
N GLY A 20 2.76 -7.21 -25.57
CA GLY A 20 2.81 -7.98 -24.32
C GLY A 20 3.47 -7.26 -23.15
N GLY A 21 4.20 -6.16 -23.40
CA GLY A 21 4.86 -5.34 -22.38
C GLY A 21 3.95 -4.84 -21.23
N PRO A 22 2.67 -4.48 -21.44
CA PRO A 22 1.78 -4.06 -20.35
C PRO A 22 1.11 -5.22 -19.60
N LEU A 23 1.26 -6.47 -20.04
CA LEU A 23 0.57 -7.62 -19.43
C LEU A 23 1.32 -8.21 -18.23
N VAL A 24 2.60 -7.87 -18.07
CA VAL A 24 3.33 -8.18 -16.84
C VAL A 24 3.12 -7.00 -15.89
N GLY A 25 1.97 -7.02 -15.21
CA GLY A 25 1.72 -6.10 -14.10
C GLY A 25 2.86 -6.21 -13.11
N THR A 26 3.68 -5.17 -13.00
CA THR A 26 4.61 -5.05 -11.87
C THR A 26 3.74 -5.08 -10.63
N ALA A 27 3.90 -6.10 -9.79
CA ALA A 27 3.29 -6.11 -8.47
C ALA A 27 3.84 -4.88 -7.73
N GLN A 28 3.09 -3.78 -7.79
CA GLN A 28 3.40 -2.58 -7.04
C GLN A 28 3.35 -2.99 -5.58
N ALA A 29 4.45 -2.80 -4.84
CA ALA A 29 4.44 -3.06 -3.41
C ALA A 29 3.27 -2.27 -2.80
N ALA A 30 2.26 -2.98 -2.32
CA ALA A 30 1.09 -2.40 -1.71
C ALA A 30 1.53 -1.57 -0.50
N GLY A 31 1.43 -0.25 -0.61
CA GLY A 31 1.70 0.66 0.52
C GLY A 31 0.64 0.49 1.62
N LYS A 32 0.94 1.01 2.81
CA LYS A 32 -0.05 1.13 3.89
C LYS A 32 -0.59 2.56 3.93
N VAL A 33 -1.88 2.70 4.20
CA VAL A 33 -2.53 3.97 4.54
C VAL A 33 -3.10 3.84 5.95
N ALA A 34 -2.81 4.79 6.83
CA ALA A 34 -3.39 4.81 8.18
C ALA A 34 -4.43 5.91 8.29
N LEU A 35 -5.59 5.57 8.86
CA LEU A 35 -6.69 6.48 9.13
C LEU A 35 -6.88 6.56 10.65
N VAL A 36 -6.55 7.73 11.22
CA VAL A 36 -6.83 8.04 12.63
C VAL A 36 -8.16 8.77 12.70
N ILE A 37 -9.13 8.13 13.36
CA ILE A 37 -10.50 8.63 13.51
C ILE A 37 -10.71 9.19 14.91
N ASP A 38 -11.52 10.25 15.00
CA ASP A 38 -11.94 10.86 16.26
C ASP A 38 -13.02 9.99 16.96
N VAL A 39 -13.51 10.45 18.11
CA VAL A 39 -14.64 9.83 18.81
C VAL A 39 -15.87 9.81 17.90
N GLY A 40 -16.62 8.70 17.93
CA GLY A 40 -17.81 8.48 17.12
C GLY A 40 -17.64 7.42 16.04
N GLY A 41 -16.44 7.28 15.47
CA GLY A 41 -16.11 6.17 14.58
C GLY A 41 -16.94 6.13 13.29
N ARG A 42 -17.06 4.93 12.71
CA ARG A 42 -17.82 4.67 11.49
C ARG A 42 -19.33 4.68 11.76
N GLY A 43 -20.11 5.17 10.81
CA GLY A 43 -21.55 5.34 10.91
C GLY A 43 -21.98 6.68 11.52
N ASP A 44 -21.06 7.65 11.62
CA ASP A 44 -21.37 8.99 12.12
C ASP A 44 -22.16 9.85 11.10
N LEU A 45 -22.32 9.35 9.87
CA LEU A 45 -22.98 10.02 8.73
C LEU A 45 -22.42 11.42 8.45
N SER A 46 -21.17 11.66 8.82
CA SER A 46 -20.52 12.96 8.76
C SER A 46 -19.03 12.79 8.46
N PHE A 47 -18.17 13.44 9.24
CA PHE A 47 -16.75 13.57 8.96
C PHE A 47 -16.00 12.24 8.97
N ASN A 48 -16.29 11.34 9.92
CA ASN A 48 -15.56 10.08 10.03
C ASN A 48 -15.90 9.16 8.85
N ASP A 49 -17.17 9.09 8.45
CA ASP A 49 -17.59 8.32 7.27
C ASP A 49 -16.95 8.82 5.97
N MET A 50 -16.75 10.14 5.84
CA MET A 50 -15.98 10.69 4.70
C MET A 50 -14.51 10.27 4.75
N GLY A 51 -13.91 10.20 5.93
CA GLY A 51 -12.56 9.67 6.14
C GLY A 51 -12.43 8.21 5.71
N PHE A 52 -13.37 7.35 6.15
CA PHE A 52 -13.43 5.95 5.74
C PHE A 52 -13.61 5.80 4.24
N LYS A 53 -14.50 6.59 3.62
CA LYS A 53 -14.70 6.55 2.17
C LYS A 53 -13.39 6.82 1.41
N GLY A 54 -12.63 7.84 1.81
CA GLY A 54 -11.34 8.14 1.19
C GLY A 54 -10.32 7.01 1.37
N ALA A 55 -10.29 6.37 2.54
CA ALA A 55 -9.43 5.22 2.80
C ALA A 55 -9.82 3.97 1.99
N ASP A 56 -11.11 3.66 1.90
CA ASP A 56 -11.67 2.56 1.11
C ASP A 56 -11.36 2.73 -0.39
N GLU A 57 -11.49 3.97 -0.90
CA GLU A 57 -11.10 4.32 -2.27
C GLU A 57 -9.60 4.11 -2.48
N ALA A 58 -8.77 4.45 -1.49
CA ALA A 58 -7.33 4.32 -1.58
C ALA A 58 -6.88 2.84 -1.62
N VAL A 59 -7.48 1.99 -0.79
CA VAL A 59 -7.32 0.53 -0.82
C VAL A 59 -7.71 -0.03 -2.19
N THR A 60 -8.89 0.34 -2.68
CA THR A 60 -9.43 -0.20 -3.94
C THR A 60 -8.63 0.24 -5.16
N LYS A 61 -8.26 1.53 -5.23
CA LYS A 61 -7.62 2.11 -6.40
C LYS A 61 -6.11 1.84 -6.48
N PHE A 62 -5.45 1.76 -5.34
CA PHE A 62 -3.99 1.64 -5.27
C PHE A 62 -3.51 0.30 -4.70
N GLY A 63 -4.44 -0.61 -4.36
CA GLY A 63 -4.10 -1.90 -3.78
C GLY A 63 -3.42 -1.80 -2.42
N MET A 64 -3.64 -0.70 -1.68
CA MET A 64 -3.02 -0.46 -0.39
C MET A 64 -3.69 -1.23 0.74
N GLU A 65 -2.99 -1.40 1.84
CA GLU A 65 -3.54 -1.92 3.09
C GLU A 65 -3.97 -0.76 4.00
N LEU A 66 -5.17 -0.86 4.57
CA LEU A 66 -5.69 0.14 5.51
C LEU A 66 -5.37 -0.26 6.96
N VAL A 67 -4.83 0.70 7.71
CA VAL A 67 -4.65 0.64 9.16
C VAL A 67 -5.62 1.62 9.81
N GLU A 68 -6.65 1.10 10.46
CA GLU A 68 -7.67 1.91 11.15
C GLU A 68 -7.30 2.10 12.63
N ILE A 69 -7.34 3.33 13.12
CA ILE A 69 -7.11 3.65 14.53
C ILE A 69 -8.19 4.63 14.99
N GLN A 70 -9.08 4.17 15.87
CA GLN A 70 -10.14 5.02 16.43
C GLN A 70 -9.75 5.56 17.81
N SER A 71 -9.96 6.86 18.02
CA SER A 71 -9.85 7.50 19.33
C SER A 71 -11.15 7.30 20.11
N ASN A 72 -11.05 6.94 21.38
CA ASN A 72 -12.19 6.80 22.29
C ASN A 72 -12.28 7.97 23.27
N SER A 73 -11.17 8.69 23.48
CA SER A 73 -11.10 9.85 24.34
C SER A 73 -9.95 10.78 23.94
N ALA A 74 -9.91 11.97 24.55
CA ALA A 74 -8.83 12.94 24.33
C ALA A 74 -7.43 12.41 24.72
N ALA A 75 -7.35 11.40 25.58
CA ALA A 75 -6.07 10.77 25.93
C ALA A 75 -5.43 10.05 24.73
N ASP A 76 -6.21 9.72 23.71
CA ASP A 76 -5.75 8.95 22.55
C ASP A 76 -5.17 9.84 21.44
N TYR A 77 -5.40 11.15 21.47
CA TYR A 77 -5.04 12.07 20.39
C TYR A 77 -3.53 12.23 20.17
N LEU A 78 -2.73 12.02 21.20
CA LEU A 78 -1.27 12.02 21.06
C LEU A 78 -0.72 10.65 20.61
N PRO A 79 -1.06 9.53 21.27
CA PRO A 79 -0.50 8.23 20.88
C PRO A 79 -1.02 7.73 19.52
N ASN A 80 -2.25 8.04 19.10
CA ASN A 80 -2.83 7.48 17.87
C ASN A 80 -2.11 7.93 16.59
N PRO A 81 -1.86 9.23 16.34
CA PRO A 81 -1.05 9.67 15.19
C PRO A 81 0.38 9.13 15.22
N GLN A 82 0.97 8.96 16.40
CA GLN A 82 2.30 8.37 16.54
C GLN A 82 2.32 6.89 16.15
N ASN A 83 1.31 6.13 16.58
CA ASN A 83 1.12 4.73 16.21
C ASN A 83 0.82 4.59 14.72
N ALA A 84 -0.01 5.47 14.15
CA ALA A 84 -0.27 5.53 12.72
C ALA A 84 1.01 5.75 11.91
N ALA A 85 1.83 6.73 12.32
CA ALA A 85 3.11 7.01 11.69
C ALA A 85 4.03 5.77 11.73
N ARG A 86 4.14 5.08 12.86
CA ARG A 86 4.94 3.84 12.97
C ARG A 86 4.40 2.72 12.08
N ALA A 87 3.08 2.60 11.94
CA ALA A 87 2.46 1.56 11.13
C ALA A 87 2.69 1.77 9.63
N VAL A 88 2.63 3.02 9.14
CA VAL A 88 2.86 3.33 7.72
C VAL A 88 4.34 3.45 7.37
N PHE A 89 5.17 3.90 8.31
CA PHE A 89 6.63 3.99 8.17
C PHE A 89 7.35 2.80 8.79
N SER A 90 6.69 1.65 8.91
CA SER A 90 7.39 0.40 9.19
C SER A 90 8.35 0.16 8.02
N LEU A 91 9.56 0.71 8.16
CA LEU A 91 10.74 0.29 7.43
C LEU A 91 10.67 -1.22 7.47
N ALA A 92 10.48 -1.88 6.32
CA ALA A 92 10.96 -3.23 6.21
C ALA A 92 12.38 -3.17 6.75
N GLU A 93 12.61 -3.85 7.88
CA GLU A 93 13.89 -3.97 8.53
C GLU A 93 14.89 -4.46 7.48
N LEU A 94 15.54 -3.49 6.84
CA LEU A 94 16.67 -3.65 5.93
C LEU A 94 17.95 -3.87 6.75
N LEU A 95 17.80 -4.51 7.91
CA LEU A 95 18.89 -5.01 8.74
C LEU A 95 18.49 -6.40 9.24
N PRO A 96 19.16 -7.48 8.77
CA PRO A 96 18.93 -8.79 9.32
C PRO A 96 19.43 -8.82 10.77
N HIS A 97 18.56 -9.29 11.67
CA HIS A 97 18.92 -9.91 12.94
C HIS A 97 20.02 -9.25 13.78
N SER A 98 19.69 -8.20 14.53
CA SER A 98 20.12 -8.01 15.93
C SER A 98 19.93 -6.56 16.36
N PHE A 99 18.79 -6.24 16.97
CA PHE A 99 18.77 -5.17 17.96
C PHE A 99 17.80 -5.55 19.07
N THR A 100 18.26 -6.44 19.93
CA THR A 100 17.64 -6.68 21.24
C THR A 100 17.74 -5.40 22.06
N ALA A 101 16.60 -4.97 22.61
CA ALA A 101 16.51 -3.87 23.54
C ALA A 101 17.22 -4.21 24.87
N GLU A 102 18.51 -3.89 24.96
CA GLU A 102 19.26 -3.83 26.22
C GLU A 102 20.26 -2.67 26.18
N HIS A 103 19.79 -1.44 26.41
CA HIS A 103 20.58 -0.39 27.08
C HIS A 103 19.77 0.90 27.25
N LEU A 104 18.87 0.89 28.23
CA LEU A 104 18.43 2.10 28.91
C LEU A 104 18.45 1.82 30.41
N THR A 105 19.66 1.82 30.95
CA THR A 105 19.97 2.15 32.34
C THR A 105 20.86 3.37 32.34
#